data_AF-A0A8H5NMC2-F1
#
_entry.id   AF-A0A8H5NMC2-F1
#
_cell.length_a   1.000
_cell.length_b   1.000
_cell.length_c   1.000
_cell.angle_alpha   90.00
_cell.angle_beta   90.00
_cell.angle_gamma   90.00
#
_symmetry.space_group_name_H-M   'P 1'
#
loop_
_entity.id
_entity.type
_entity.pdbx_description
1 polymer ?
#
loop_
_entity_poly.entity_id
_entity_poly.type
_entity_poly.pdbx_seq_one_letter_code
_entity_poly.pdbx_strand_id
1 'polypeptide(L)'
;MRSLHYLLSSMSAVAVSSTLASPLVIPGHEGNLAARHAATDDFDNILPELGIRAAKKPFYAIAHRCNDTGAVQRAVNDGANAIEMDLFSEGKDGWWASHDGPSKNGNRAKEMFDNVAAHRKAGKPITFVWLDLKNPDVCDPGKPAEWSCSIAALRDLARQILEPQGVRVLYGFYGNENGNAYRLLQSGLTANEALNVDGRSAPPQQFFNNKGPSIRSIQRRVASYGWMDFKEGFGDCTESGDAHLICTQLRQEVAS
;
A
#
# COMPACT_ATOMS: atom_id res chain seq x y z
N MET A 1 -31.94 -29.94 41.88
CA MET A 1 -30.90 -30.05 42.93
C MET A 1 -29.66 -29.33 42.43
N ARG A 2 -29.24 -28.27 43.16
CA ARG A 2 -27.99 -27.44 43.06
C ARG A 2 -27.71 -26.84 41.66
N SER A 3 -28.06 -25.59 41.30
CA SER A 3 -27.85 -24.25 41.90
C SER A 3 -26.40 -23.97 42.30
N LEU A 4 -25.71 -23.14 41.51
CA LEU A 4 -24.51 -22.42 41.90
C LEU A 4 -24.73 -20.92 41.68
N HIS A 5 -24.44 -20.16 42.72
CA HIS A 5 -24.79 -18.77 42.90
C HIS A 5 -23.80 -17.79 42.24
N TYR A 6 -24.38 -16.68 41.78
CA TYR A 6 -23.73 -15.39 41.58
C TYR A 6 -23.06 -14.90 42.87
N LEU A 7 -21.85 -14.36 42.75
CA LEU A 7 -21.30 -13.39 43.70
C LEU A 7 -20.77 -12.19 42.92
N LEU A 8 -21.51 -11.09 43.04
CA LEU A 8 -20.99 -9.73 42.84
C LEU A 8 -19.96 -9.43 43.94
N SER A 9 -18.86 -8.79 43.57
CA SER A 9 -18.07 -8.03 44.53
C SER A 9 -17.82 -6.63 43.99
N SER A 10 -18.31 -5.66 44.75
CA SER A 10 -18.21 -4.23 44.57
C SER A 10 -17.02 -3.65 45.36
N MET A 11 -16.66 -2.40 45.03
CA MET A 11 -15.89 -1.42 45.83
C MET A 11 -14.36 -1.54 45.71
N SER A 12 -13.55 -0.48 45.58
CA SER A 12 -13.73 0.98 45.74
C SER A 12 -12.66 1.74 44.94
N ALA A 13 -13.00 2.96 44.51
CA ALA A 13 -12.05 3.97 44.07
C ALA A 13 -11.25 4.52 45.26
N VAL A 14 -9.93 4.65 45.11
CA VAL A 14 -9.09 5.46 45.99
C VAL A 14 -8.34 6.45 45.13
N ALA A 15 -8.69 7.72 45.28
CA ALA A 15 -7.89 8.85 44.82
C ALA A 15 -6.78 9.11 45.83
N VAL A 16 -5.53 9.22 45.37
CA VAL A 16 -4.41 9.72 46.17
C VAL A 16 -3.91 11.00 45.53
N SER A 17 -4.06 12.09 46.27
CA SER A 17 -3.59 13.42 45.93
C SER A 17 -2.07 13.54 46.03
N SER A 18 -1.55 14.46 45.22
CA SER A 18 -0.17 14.92 45.08
C SER A 18 0.45 15.48 46.37
N THR A 19 1.72 15.16 46.59
CA THR A 19 2.65 15.97 47.41
C THR A 19 4.01 16.08 46.74
N LEU A 20 4.45 17.33 46.57
CA LEU A 20 5.78 17.78 46.16
C LEU A 20 6.83 17.42 47.21
N ALA A 21 7.98 16.88 46.76
CA ALA A 21 9.26 17.00 47.46
C ALA A 21 10.42 16.68 46.51
N SER A 22 11.17 17.71 46.13
CA SER A 22 12.63 17.64 45.91
C SER A 22 13.29 18.39 47.09
N PRO A 23 14.62 18.32 47.34
CA PRO A 23 15.69 17.60 46.66
C PRO A 23 16.64 16.84 47.62
N LEU A 24 17.59 16.06 47.11
CA LEU A 24 18.92 15.97 47.74
C LEU A 24 20.01 15.63 46.71
N VAL A 25 20.95 16.57 46.58
CA VAL A 25 22.19 16.50 45.80
C VAL A 25 23.30 15.97 46.71
N ILE A 26 24.13 15.04 46.22
CA ILE A 26 25.44 14.72 46.81
C ILE A 26 26.49 14.75 45.66
N PRO A 27 27.71 15.28 45.88
CA PRO A 27 28.58 15.81 44.84
C PRO A 27 29.75 14.88 44.44
N GLY A 28 30.27 15.10 43.24
CA GLY A 28 31.71 15.03 42.93
C GLY A 28 32.25 13.73 42.34
N HIS A 29 32.48 13.72 41.03
CA HIS A 29 33.82 13.40 40.52
C HIS A 29 34.11 14.22 39.26
N GLU A 30 35.22 14.96 39.32
CA GLU A 30 35.69 15.92 38.33
C GLU A 30 36.26 15.20 37.10
N GLY A 31 35.75 15.57 35.92
CA GLY A 31 36.29 15.23 34.62
C GLY A 31 36.30 16.49 33.77
N ASN A 32 37.47 17.13 33.74
CA ASN A 32 37.79 18.43 33.17
C ASN A 32 37.39 18.59 31.69
N LEU A 33 36.49 19.54 31.38
CA LEU A 33 36.31 20.10 30.04
C LEU A 33 36.01 21.60 30.18
N ALA A 34 37.08 22.35 30.42
CA ALA A 34 37.09 23.79 30.28
C ALA A 34 37.23 24.16 28.79
N ALA A 35 36.12 24.57 28.17
CA ALA A 35 36.13 25.61 27.15
C ALA A 35 34.85 26.43 27.32
N ARG A 36 35.05 27.68 27.69
CA ARG A 36 34.02 28.64 28.12
C ARG A 36 33.28 29.25 26.93
N HIS A 37 31.99 29.49 27.15
CA HIS A 37 31.22 30.69 26.80
C HIS A 37 31.32 31.24 25.36
N ALA A 38 30.24 31.04 24.60
CA ALA A 38 29.36 32.13 24.15
C ALA A 38 28.03 31.51 23.67
N ALA A 39 27.03 31.54 24.54
CA ALA A 39 25.65 31.21 24.18
C ALA A 39 24.83 32.47 24.40
N THR A 40 24.65 33.24 23.33
CA THR A 40 23.47 34.06 23.01
C THR A 40 23.68 34.56 21.59
N ASP A 41 22.64 34.49 20.78
CA ASP A 41 22.54 35.04 19.41
C ASP A 41 22.98 34.10 18.28
N ASP A 42 22.27 32.98 18.05
CA ASP A 42 22.05 32.51 16.67
C ASP A 42 20.90 31.49 16.47
N PHE A 43 19.77 31.61 17.16
CA PHE A 43 18.61 30.75 16.85
C PHE A 43 17.76 31.28 15.67
N ASP A 44 17.95 32.54 15.27
CA ASP A 44 17.23 33.15 14.16
C ASP A 44 17.82 32.80 12.77
N ASN A 45 19.05 32.28 12.70
CA ASN A 45 19.66 31.81 11.44
C ASN A 45 19.52 30.31 11.16
N ILE A 46 18.81 29.54 12.01
CA ILE A 46 18.51 28.11 11.73
C ILE A 46 17.18 27.95 10.96
N LEU A 47 16.32 28.98 10.97
CA LEU A 47 15.00 28.94 10.32
C LEU A 47 15.00 29.08 8.78
N PRO A 48 15.99 29.71 8.10
CA PRO A 48 16.03 29.70 6.64
C PRO A 48 16.37 28.33 6.05
N GLU A 49 17.14 27.48 6.75
CA GLU A 49 17.52 26.13 6.27
C GLU A 49 16.41 25.09 6.44
N LEU A 50 15.51 25.26 7.41
CA LEU A 50 14.27 24.45 7.51
C LEU A 50 13.17 24.93 6.54
N GLY A 51 13.40 26.06 5.85
CA GLY A 51 12.49 26.67 4.88
C GLY A 51 12.51 26.05 3.49
N ILE A 52 13.49 25.20 3.18
CA ILE A 52 13.34 24.22 2.10
C ILE A 52 12.46 23.13 2.69
N ARG A 53 11.14 23.18 2.46
CA ARG A 53 10.31 21.98 2.57
C ARG A 53 11.01 20.91 1.75
N ALA A 54 11.74 20.00 2.39
CA ALA A 54 11.97 18.70 1.82
C ALA A 54 10.58 18.25 1.38
N ALA A 55 10.36 18.16 0.06
CA ALA A 55 9.07 17.84 -0.48
C ALA A 55 8.64 16.56 0.22
N LYS A 56 7.60 16.63 1.06
CA LYS A 56 7.18 15.47 1.86
C LYS A 56 6.93 14.34 0.87
N LYS A 57 7.70 13.26 0.97
CA LYS A 57 7.53 12.10 0.10
C LYS A 57 6.07 11.63 0.24
N PRO A 58 5.35 11.40 -0.86
CA PRO A 58 4.00 10.84 -0.78
C PRO A 58 4.02 9.54 0.02
N PHE A 59 3.07 9.40 0.95
CA PHE A 59 2.89 8.19 1.75
C PHE A 59 1.57 7.52 1.36
N TYR A 60 1.62 6.22 1.14
CA TYR A 60 0.45 5.41 0.83
C TYR A 60 0.25 4.35 1.90
N ALA A 61 -0.86 4.44 2.63
CA ALA A 61 -1.37 3.38 3.48
C ALA A 61 -2.27 2.50 2.62
N ILE A 62 -1.72 1.38 2.15
CA ILE A 62 -2.39 0.46 1.24
C ILE A 62 -2.98 -0.67 2.08
N ALA A 63 -4.31 -0.76 2.12
CA ALA A 63 -4.95 -1.90 2.78
C ALA A 63 -4.88 -3.13 1.88
N HIS A 64 -4.32 -4.21 2.40
CA HIS A 64 -4.10 -5.48 1.69
C HIS A 64 -5.37 -6.34 1.66
N ARG A 65 -5.58 -7.04 0.55
CA ARG A 65 -6.60 -8.06 0.31
C ARG A 65 -8.03 -7.57 0.54
N CYS A 66 -8.33 -6.37 0.04
CA CYS A 66 -9.66 -5.78 0.10
C CYS A 66 -10.56 -6.38 -0.99
N ASN A 67 -11.01 -7.63 -0.81
CA ASN A 67 -11.73 -8.39 -1.85
C ASN A 67 -13.27 -8.27 -1.79
N ASP A 68 -13.80 -7.50 -0.86
CA ASP A 68 -15.22 -7.18 -0.78
C ASP A 68 -15.44 -5.72 -0.40
N THR A 69 -16.61 -5.18 -0.76
CA THR A 69 -16.96 -3.77 -0.51
C THR A 69 -16.99 -3.41 0.98
N GLY A 70 -17.26 -4.38 1.85
CA GLY A 70 -17.16 -4.20 3.30
C GLY A 70 -15.72 -4.06 3.78
N ALA A 71 -14.78 -4.81 3.21
CA ALA A 71 -13.34 -4.65 3.47
C ALA A 71 -12.84 -3.28 3.02
N VAL A 72 -13.25 -2.80 1.83
CA VAL A 72 -12.93 -1.43 1.38
C VAL A 72 -13.45 -0.39 2.36
N GLN A 73 -14.72 -0.51 2.77
CA GLN A 73 -15.32 0.41 3.74
C GLN A 73 -14.55 0.45 5.07
N ARG A 74 -14.13 -0.71 5.60
CA ARG A 74 -13.32 -0.78 6.83
C ARG A 74 -11.96 -0.12 6.62
N ALA A 75 -11.23 -0.50 5.57
CA ALA A 75 -9.93 0.08 5.24
C ALA A 75 -9.96 1.62 5.16
N VAL A 76 -10.97 2.17 4.50
CA VAL A 76 -11.15 3.62 4.37
C VAL A 76 -11.44 4.29 5.71
N ASN A 77 -12.22 3.64 6.58
CA ASN A 77 -12.50 4.17 7.92
C ASN A 77 -11.26 4.13 8.81
N ASP A 78 -10.40 3.13 8.61
CA ASP A 78 -9.13 2.98 9.32
C ASP A 78 -8.02 3.91 8.77
N GLY A 79 -8.32 4.68 7.71
CA GLY A 79 -7.43 5.72 7.19
C GLY A 79 -6.61 5.32 5.97
N ALA A 80 -6.89 4.16 5.35
CA ALA A 80 -6.25 3.78 4.09
C ALA A 80 -6.53 4.83 2.99
N ASN A 81 -5.48 5.16 2.23
CA ASN A 81 -5.57 6.08 1.10
C ASN A 81 -5.31 5.36 -0.25
N ALA A 82 -5.18 4.04 -0.19
CA ALA A 82 -5.14 3.12 -1.31
C ALA A 82 -5.56 1.72 -0.82
N ILE A 83 -5.92 0.84 -1.75
CA ILE A 83 -6.24 -0.56 -1.46
C ILE A 83 -5.57 -1.46 -2.48
N GLU A 84 -5.29 -2.68 -2.08
CA GLU A 84 -4.99 -3.81 -2.96
C GLU A 84 -6.20 -4.75 -2.98
N MET A 85 -6.53 -5.26 -4.16
CA MET A 85 -7.54 -6.30 -4.35
C MET A 85 -7.03 -7.36 -5.34
N ASP A 86 -7.27 -8.61 -4.99
CA ASP A 86 -6.89 -9.75 -5.82
C ASP A 86 -7.91 -9.93 -6.92
N LEU A 87 -7.52 -9.88 -8.18
CA LEU A 87 -8.45 -10.09 -9.29
C LEU A 87 -8.21 -11.41 -10.00
N PHE A 88 -9.26 -12.23 -10.01
CA PHE A 88 -9.32 -13.50 -10.71
C PHE A 88 -10.42 -13.46 -11.77
N SER A 89 -10.08 -13.86 -12.98
CA SER A 89 -10.99 -13.95 -14.13
C SER A 89 -11.68 -15.31 -14.15
N GLU A 90 -13.01 -15.31 -14.14
CA GLU A 90 -13.89 -16.50 -14.11
C GLU A 90 -14.67 -16.68 -15.44
N GLY A 91 -13.97 -16.61 -16.58
CA GLY A 91 -14.57 -16.89 -17.90
C GLY A 91 -15.82 -16.04 -18.17
N LYS A 92 -16.98 -16.66 -18.43
CA LYS A 92 -18.20 -15.89 -18.74
C LYS A 92 -18.64 -14.93 -17.64
N ASP A 93 -18.28 -15.18 -16.39
CA ASP A 93 -18.66 -14.33 -15.25
C ASP A 93 -17.77 -13.10 -15.09
N GLY A 94 -16.70 -12.97 -15.89
CA GLY A 94 -15.79 -11.82 -15.86
C GLY A 94 -14.85 -11.83 -14.66
N TRP A 95 -14.52 -10.66 -14.15
CA TRP A 95 -13.52 -10.47 -13.09
C TRP A 95 -14.14 -10.38 -11.69
N TRP A 96 -13.57 -11.15 -10.77
CA TRP A 96 -13.96 -11.20 -9.36
C TRP A 96 -12.80 -10.82 -8.47
N ALA A 97 -13.11 -10.15 -7.37
CA ALA A 97 -12.15 -9.92 -6.31
C ALA A 97 -11.95 -11.23 -5.52
N SER A 98 -10.90 -12.00 -5.84
CA SER A 98 -10.64 -13.33 -5.31
C SER A 98 -9.13 -13.65 -5.34
N HIS A 99 -8.58 -14.01 -4.19
CA HIS A 99 -7.16 -14.38 -4.04
C HIS A 99 -6.87 -15.79 -4.55
N ASP A 100 -7.70 -16.77 -4.16
CA ASP A 100 -7.37 -18.20 -4.22
C ASP A 100 -7.96 -18.92 -5.44
N GLY A 101 -8.50 -18.18 -6.41
CA GLY A 101 -9.18 -18.77 -7.56
C GLY A 101 -10.56 -19.34 -7.22
N PRO A 102 -11.21 -19.98 -8.20
CA PRO A 102 -12.63 -19.79 -8.46
C PRO A 102 -13.47 -20.16 -7.26
N SER A 103 -14.07 -19.15 -6.64
CA SER A 103 -14.90 -19.34 -5.45
C SER A 103 -15.90 -18.21 -5.20
N LYS A 104 -15.99 -17.18 -6.07
CA LYS A 104 -16.89 -16.02 -5.86
C LYS A 104 -16.88 -15.51 -4.41
N ASN A 105 -15.70 -15.55 -3.78
CA ASN A 105 -15.49 -15.28 -2.36
C ASN A 105 -15.26 -13.78 -2.08
N GLY A 106 -15.71 -12.94 -3.01
CA GLY A 106 -15.65 -11.49 -2.96
C GLY A 106 -16.64 -10.89 -3.96
N ASN A 107 -16.55 -9.58 -4.17
CA ASN A 107 -17.44 -8.87 -5.09
C ASN A 107 -16.92 -8.90 -6.54
N ARG A 108 -17.79 -8.59 -7.50
CA ARG A 108 -17.36 -8.40 -8.90
C ARG A 108 -16.48 -7.16 -9.03
N ALA A 109 -15.54 -7.15 -9.97
CA ALA A 109 -14.66 -5.99 -10.19
C ALA A 109 -15.43 -4.67 -10.40
N LYS A 110 -16.56 -4.73 -11.11
CA LYS A 110 -17.43 -3.55 -11.29
C LYS A 110 -17.97 -3.01 -9.97
N GLU A 111 -18.46 -3.89 -9.10
CA GLU A 111 -19.01 -3.50 -7.79
C GLU A 111 -17.92 -2.89 -6.90
N MET A 112 -16.71 -3.47 -6.93
CA MET A 112 -15.54 -2.94 -6.24
C MET A 112 -15.17 -1.55 -6.74
N PHE A 113 -15.11 -1.36 -8.06
CA PHE A 113 -14.76 -0.06 -8.64
C PHE A 113 -15.83 0.99 -8.37
N ASP A 114 -17.11 0.65 -8.48
CA ASP A 114 -18.21 1.55 -8.13
C ASP A 114 -18.15 1.96 -6.66
N ASN A 115 -17.82 1.04 -5.75
CA ASN A 115 -17.66 1.32 -4.33
C ASN A 115 -16.48 2.27 -4.04
N VAL A 116 -15.32 2.02 -4.64
CA VAL A 116 -14.14 2.91 -4.53
C VAL A 116 -14.45 4.30 -5.11
N ALA A 117 -15.08 4.35 -6.29
CA ALA A 117 -15.49 5.60 -6.92
C ALA A 117 -16.47 6.38 -6.03
N ALA A 118 -17.42 5.70 -5.38
CA ALA A 118 -18.36 6.31 -4.44
C ALA A 118 -17.64 6.89 -3.20
N HIS A 119 -16.68 6.16 -2.63
CA HIS A 119 -15.84 6.68 -1.53
C HIS A 119 -15.08 7.93 -1.95
N ARG A 120 -14.45 7.90 -3.12
CA ARG A 120 -13.70 9.04 -3.63
C ARG A 120 -14.60 10.25 -3.87
N LYS A 121 -15.76 10.04 -4.49
CA LYS A 121 -16.80 11.07 -4.70
C LYS A 121 -17.30 11.67 -3.38
N ALA A 122 -17.35 10.87 -2.32
CA ALA A 122 -17.70 11.31 -0.96
C ALA A 122 -16.53 12.01 -0.21
N GLY A 123 -15.42 12.32 -0.90
CA GLY A 123 -14.28 13.04 -0.32
C GLY A 123 -13.30 12.17 0.46
N LYS A 124 -13.42 10.83 0.41
CA LYS A 124 -12.46 9.93 1.07
C LYS A 124 -11.11 9.94 0.32
N PRO A 125 -10.00 9.68 1.04
CA PRO A 125 -8.66 9.86 0.50
C PRO A 125 -8.15 8.69 -0.36
N ILE A 126 -9.00 7.78 -0.84
CA ILE A 126 -8.54 6.70 -1.74
C ILE A 126 -8.10 7.32 -3.06
N THR A 127 -6.80 7.21 -3.36
CA THR A 127 -6.18 7.85 -4.55
C THR A 127 -5.78 6.86 -5.62
N PHE A 128 -5.59 5.59 -5.27
CA PHE A 128 -5.37 4.54 -6.25
C PHE A 128 -5.81 3.16 -5.74
N VAL A 129 -6.00 2.24 -6.67
CA VAL A 129 -6.21 0.81 -6.43
C VAL A 129 -5.07 0.01 -7.04
N TRP A 130 -4.59 -1.01 -6.31
CA TRP A 130 -3.68 -2.02 -6.80
C TRP A 130 -4.49 -3.27 -7.13
N LEU A 131 -4.49 -3.66 -8.40
CA LEU A 131 -5.14 -4.89 -8.88
C LEU A 131 -4.08 -5.99 -8.94
N ASP A 132 -4.06 -6.90 -7.97
CA ASP A 132 -3.18 -8.08 -8.00
C ASP A 132 -3.78 -9.12 -8.97
N LEU A 133 -3.21 -9.22 -10.17
CA LEU A 133 -3.76 -10.02 -11.25
C LEU A 133 -3.35 -11.49 -11.12
N LYS A 134 -4.30 -12.36 -10.80
CA LYS A 134 -4.01 -13.80 -10.56
C LYS A 134 -3.92 -14.64 -11.82
N ASN A 135 -4.71 -14.33 -12.86
CA ASN A 135 -4.76 -15.12 -14.09
C ASN A 135 -5.06 -14.27 -15.36
N PRO A 136 -4.29 -13.19 -15.61
CA PRO A 136 -4.68 -12.16 -16.57
C PRO A 136 -4.71 -12.58 -18.03
N ASP A 137 -4.10 -13.72 -18.37
CA ASP A 137 -4.03 -14.28 -19.72
C ASP A 137 -5.08 -15.37 -20.02
N VAL A 138 -6.00 -15.66 -19.10
CA VAL A 138 -6.97 -16.77 -19.28
C VAL A 138 -7.96 -16.51 -20.43
N CYS A 139 -8.22 -15.25 -20.76
CA CYS A 139 -9.18 -14.84 -21.79
C CYS A 139 -8.52 -13.94 -22.85
N ASP A 140 -8.78 -14.24 -24.11
CA ASP A 140 -8.24 -13.53 -25.27
C ASP A 140 -9.12 -12.31 -25.64
N PRO A 141 -8.61 -11.06 -25.53
CA PRO A 141 -9.36 -9.87 -25.92
C PRO A 141 -9.70 -9.81 -27.43
N GLY A 142 -9.01 -10.58 -28.27
CA GLY A 142 -9.31 -10.71 -29.70
C GLY A 142 -10.55 -11.57 -29.99
N LYS A 143 -11.08 -12.29 -29.00
CA LYS A 143 -12.26 -13.14 -29.16
C LYS A 143 -13.48 -12.51 -28.47
N PRO A 144 -14.55 -12.17 -29.21
CA PRO A 144 -15.73 -11.53 -28.63
C PRO A 144 -16.38 -12.29 -27.46
N ALA A 145 -16.36 -13.62 -27.48
CA ALA A 145 -16.92 -14.46 -26.43
C ALA A 145 -16.11 -14.44 -25.12
N GLU A 146 -14.84 -14.02 -25.17
CA GLU A 146 -13.92 -13.96 -24.03
C GLU A 146 -13.67 -12.51 -23.57
N TRP A 147 -14.27 -11.52 -24.24
CA TRP A 147 -14.02 -10.10 -23.96
C TRP A 147 -14.23 -9.76 -22.49
N SER A 148 -15.36 -10.15 -21.89
CA SER A 148 -15.75 -9.77 -20.52
C SER A 148 -14.76 -10.21 -19.43
N CYS A 149 -13.96 -11.23 -19.71
CA CYS A 149 -12.96 -11.80 -18.79
C CYS A 149 -11.53 -11.53 -19.20
N SER A 150 -11.33 -10.84 -20.33
CA SER A 150 -10.03 -10.40 -20.79
C SER A 150 -9.50 -9.24 -19.94
N ILE A 151 -8.17 -9.07 -19.93
CA ILE A 151 -7.54 -7.93 -19.28
C ILE A 151 -7.95 -6.58 -19.90
N ALA A 152 -8.29 -6.57 -21.20
CA ALA A 152 -8.69 -5.35 -21.90
C ALA A 152 -10.02 -4.82 -21.37
N ALA A 153 -10.99 -5.71 -21.13
CA ALA A 153 -12.25 -5.33 -20.51
C ALA A 153 -12.09 -4.83 -19.07
N LEU A 154 -11.20 -5.45 -18.28
CA LEU A 154 -10.91 -4.97 -16.92
C LEU A 154 -10.32 -3.57 -16.93
N ARG A 155 -9.33 -3.33 -17.79
CA ARG A 155 -8.72 -2.01 -17.99
C ARG A 155 -9.76 -0.97 -18.39
N ASP A 156 -10.58 -1.27 -19.38
CA ASP A 156 -11.59 -0.33 -19.87
C ASP A 156 -12.65 -0.05 -18.80
N LEU A 157 -13.03 -1.05 -18.01
CA LEU A 157 -13.92 -0.89 -16.85
C LEU A 157 -13.29 0.02 -15.78
N ALA A 158 -12.01 -0.17 -15.46
CA ALA A 158 -11.29 0.66 -14.51
C ALA A 158 -11.23 2.11 -14.99
N ARG A 159 -10.91 2.34 -16.26
CA ARG A 159 -10.92 3.68 -16.87
C ARG A 159 -12.30 4.32 -16.84
N GLN A 160 -13.34 3.56 -17.14
CA GLN A 160 -14.71 4.07 -17.14
C GLN A 160 -15.18 4.54 -15.76
N ILE A 161 -14.80 3.84 -14.69
CA ILE A 161 -15.35 4.04 -13.35
C ILE A 161 -14.41 4.87 -12.46
N LEU A 162 -13.12 4.56 -12.45
CA LEU A 162 -12.14 5.09 -11.49
C LEU A 162 -11.51 6.40 -11.97
N GLU A 163 -11.09 6.49 -13.23
CA GLU A 163 -10.39 7.67 -13.75
C GLU A 163 -11.21 8.97 -13.63
N PRO A 164 -12.54 9.01 -13.90
CA PRO A 164 -13.34 10.22 -13.73
C PRO A 164 -13.40 10.73 -12.28
N GLN A 165 -13.14 9.87 -11.30
CA GLN A 165 -13.05 10.24 -9.88
C GLN A 165 -11.62 10.58 -9.45
N GLY A 166 -10.66 10.54 -10.38
CA GLY A 166 -9.25 10.75 -10.11
C GLY A 166 -8.59 9.61 -9.32
N VAL A 167 -9.16 8.40 -9.36
CA VAL A 167 -8.55 7.20 -8.78
C VAL A 167 -7.66 6.54 -9.83
N ARG A 168 -6.39 6.35 -9.47
CA ARG A 168 -5.37 5.72 -10.34
C ARG A 168 -5.38 4.21 -10.20
N VAL A 169 -4.77 3.51 -11.16
CA VAL A 169 -4.71 2.05 -11.19
C VAL A 169 -3.28 1.57 -11.27
N LEU A 170 -2.91 0.66 -10.39
CA LEU A 170 -1.66 -0.08 -10.41
C LEU A 170 -1.98 -1.54 -10.75
N TYR A 171 -1.55 -2.01 -11.92
CA TYR A 171 -1.75 -3.41 -12.33
C TYR A 171 -0.57 -4.24 -11.83
N GLY A 172 -0.80 -5.12 -10.87
CA GLY A 172 0.20 -5.99 -10.26
C GLY A 172 0.34 -7.32 -10.97
N PHE A 173 1.57 -7.74 -11.18
CA PHE A 173 1.94 -9.02 -11.79
C PHE A 173 2.90 -9.78 -10.87
N TYR A 174 2.63 -11.07 -10.68
CA TYR A 174 3.49 -11.99 -9.96
C TYR A 174 3.55 -13.33 -10.71
N GLY A 175 4.70 -13.63 -11.32
CA GLY A 175 4.94 -14.86 -12.08
C GLY A 175 4.23 -14.93 -13.44
N ASN A 176 3.51 -13.88 -13.84
CA ASN A 176 2.72 -13.79 -15.07
C ASN A 176 3.07 -12.55 -15.92
N GLU A 177 4.11 -11.80 -15.56
CA GLU A 177 4.59 -10.59 -16.23
C GLU A 177 5.15 -10.82 -17.65
N ASN A 178 5.25 -12.08 -18.09
CA ASN A 178 5.69 -12.46 -19.45
C ASN A 178 4.51 -12.73 -20.42
N GLY A 179 3.27 -12.60 -19.94
CA GLY A 179 2.05 -12.88 -20.69
C GLY A 179 1.64 -11.83 -21.74
N ASN A 180 0.60 -12.14 -22.51
CA ASN A 180 -0.05 -11.20 -23.44
C ASN A 180 -0.67 -10.03 -22.68
N ALA A 181 -1.22 -10.29 -21.50
CA ALA A 181 -1.91 -9.29 -20.72
C ALA A 181 -0.98 -8.16 -20.27
N TYR A 182 0.21 -8.52 -19.78
CA TYR A 182 1.24 -7.55 -19.44
C TYR A 182 1.61 -6.68 -20.66
N ARG A 183 1.87 -7.29 -21.83
CA ARG A 183 2.20 -6.55 -23.07
C ARG A 183 1.09 -5.61 -23.51
N LEU A 184 -0.16 -6.07 -23.43
CA LEU A 184 -1.33 -5.26 -23.78
C LEU A 184 -1.42 -4.03 -22.89
N LEU A 185 -1.27 -4.20 -21.57
CA LEU A 185 -1.29 -3.07 -20.64
C LEU A 185 -0.11 -2.14 -20.85
N GLN A 186 1.11 -2.68 -20.93
CA GLN A 186 2.35 -1.93 -21.16
C GLN A 186 2.25 -1.01 -22.39
N SER A 187 1.70 -1.50 -23.49
CA SER A 187 1.55 -0.72 -24.73
C SER A 187 0.49 0.40 -24.65
N GLY A 188 -0.43 0.31 -23.68
CA GLY A 188 -1.62 1.14 -23.62
C GLY A 188 -1.77 2.03 -22.39
N LEU A 189 -0.80 2.10 -21.48
CA LEU A 189 -0.93 2.85 -20.21
C LEU A 189 -1.24 4.34 -20.40
N THR A 190 -2.21 4.85 -19.65
CA THR A 190 -2.48 6.30 -19.51
C THR A 190 -1.60 6.95 -18.44
N ALA A 191 -1.81 8.25 -18.17
CA ALA A 191 -1.16 8.94 -17.05
C ALA A 191 -1.71 8.51 -15.67
N ASN A 192 -2.85 7.83 -15.63
CA ASN A 192 -3.48 7.35 -14.40
C ASN A 192 -3.15 5.88 -14.09
N GLU A 193 -2.28 5.26 -14.89
CA GLU A 193 -2.01 3.84 -14.84
C GLU A 193 -0.51 3.55 -14.70
N ALA A 194 -0.19 2.50 -13.96
CA ALA A 194 1.17 1.99 -13.81
C ALA A 194 1.17 0.45 -13.77
N LEU A 195 2.34 -0.13 -13.99
CA LEU A 195 2.58 -1.57 -13.85
C LEU A 195 3.44 -1.82 -12.62
N ASN A 196 2.99 -2.76 -11.82
CA ASN A 196 3.75 -3.35 -10.74
C ASN A 196 4.20 -4.76 -11.15
N VAL A 197 5.45 -5.09 -10.80
CA VAL A 197 5.95 -6.46 -10.84
C VAL A 197 6.51 -6.78 -9.47
N ASP A 198 6.00 -7.87 -8.89
CA ASP A 198 6.42 -8.35 -7.59
C ASP A 198 7.60 -9.31 -7.72
N GLY A 199 8.66 -9.05 -6.96
CA GLY A 199 9.85 -9.90 -6.94
C GLY A 199 10.98 -9.34 -6.10
N ARG A 200 11.76 -10.22 -5.47
CA ARG A 200 12.94 -9.85 -4.67
C ARG A 200 14.20 -9.76 -5.53
N SER A 201 15.15 -8.89 -5.13
CA SER A 201 16.51 -8.68 -5.68
C SER A 201 16.57 -8.00 -7.05
N ALA A 202 17.77 -7.79 -7.64
CA ALA A 202 18.04 -7.13 -8.95
C ALA A 202 17.07 -7.35 -10.15
N PRO A 203 16.31 -8.47 -10.27
CA PRO A 203 15.34 -8.74 -11.33
C PRO A 203 14.32 -7.66 -11.74
N PRO A 204 13.66 -6.85 -10.88
CA PRO A 204 12.63 -5.91 -11.36
C PRO A 204 13.20 -4.76 -12.19
N GLN A 205 14.36 -4.21 -11.82
CA GLN A 205 15.01 -3.17 -12.61
C GLN A 205 15.47 -3.73 -13.96
N GLN A 206 16.10 -4.91 -13.97
CA GLN A 206 16.48 -5.60 -15.20
C GLN A 206 15.26 -5.98 -16.06
N PHE A 207 14.19 -6.46 -15.43
CA PHE A 207 12.93 -6.77 -16.07
C PHE A 207 12.35 -5.52 -16.74
N PHE A 208 12.25 -4.41 -16.01
CA PHE A 208 11.74 -3.16 -16.56
C PHE A 208 12.67 -2.57 -17.65
N ASN A 209 13.97 -2.77 -17.55
CA ASN A 209 14.89 -2.36 -18.61
C ASN A 209 14.67 -3.14 -19.91
N ASN A 210 14.28 -4.42 -19.81
CA ASN A 210 14.07 -5.28 -20.97
C ASN A 210 12.62 -5.25 -21.49
N LYS A 211 11.64 -5.13 -20.59
CA LYS A 211 10.20 -5.37 -20.85
C LYS A 211 9.28 -4.30 -20.23
N GLY A 212 9.83 -3.26 -19.61
CA GLY A 212 9.04 -2.22 -18.98
C GLY A 212 8.42 -1.22 -19.96
N PRO A 213 7.45 -0.40 -19.50
CA PRO A 213 7.09 0.85 -20.18
C PRO A 213 8.36 1.63 -20.54
N SER A 214 8.38 2.33 -21.68
CA SER A 214 9.61 2.98 -22.19
C SER A 214 10.31 3.84 -21.12
N ILE A 215 11.61 4.09 -21.29
CA ILE A 215 12.39 4.93 -20.36
C ILE A 215 11.77 6.33 -20.14
N ARG A 216 11.02 6.85 -21.13
CA ARG A 216 10.27 8.11 -21.05
C ARG A 216 9.04 8.03 -20.13
N SER A 217 8.73 6.86 -19.58
CA SER A 217 7.59 6.55 -18.72
C SER A 217 8.01 5.83 -17.44
N ILE A 218 9.22 6.10 -16.94
CA ILE A 218 9.79 5.44 -15.77
C ILE A 218 8.91 5.55 -14.52
N GLN A 219 8.12 6.63 -14.40
CA GLN A 219 7.12 6.86 -13.36
C GLN A 219 6.00 5.81 -13.32
N ARG A 220 5.86 5.00 -14.37
CA ARG A 220 4.86 3.93 -14.49
C ARG A 220 5.42 2.55 -14.17
N ARG A 221 6.69 2.48 -13.74
CA ARG A 221 7.37 1.26 -13.32
C ARG A 221 7.39 1.21 -11.79
N VAL A 222 6.73 0.21 -11.23
CA VAL A 222 6.66 -0.05 -9.79
C VAL A 222 7.22 -1.44 -9.53
N ALA A 223 8.18 -1.54 -8.64
CA ALA A 223 8.74 -2.81 -8.19
C ALA A 223 8.52 -2.90 -6.69
N SER A 224 7.89 -3.99 -6.25
CA SER A 224 7.69 -4.28 -4.83
C SER A 224 8.11 -5.70 -4.47
N TYR A 225 8.40 -5.87 -3.19
CA TYR A 225 8.42 -7.14 -2.51
C TYR A 225 7.97 -6.92 -1.08
N GLY A 226 7.65 -8.01 -0.39
CA GLY A 226 7.37 -7.96 1.04
C GLY A 226 7.28 -9.37 1.59
N TRP A 227 7.37 -9.46 2.90
CA TRP A 227 6.96 -10.65 3.63
C TRP A 227 5.60 -10.41 4.28
N MET A 228 4.84 -11.47 4.51
CA MET A 228 3.48 -11.36 5.06
C MET A 228 3.43 -11.37 6.58
N ASP A 229 4.50 -11.81 7.26
CA ASP A 229 4.53 -11.89 8.71
C ASP A 229 5.16 -10.63 9.33
N PHE A 230 4.33 -9.82 10.00
CA PHE A 230 4.75 -8.62 10.71
C PHE A 230 5.72 -8.87 11.85
N LYS A 231 5.79 -10.09 12.39
CA LYS A 231 6.72 -10.43 13.47
C LYS A 231 8.17 -10.42 13.03
N GLU A 232 8.41 -10.65 11.74
CA GLU A 232 9.75 -10.61 11.16
C GLU A 232 10.28 -9.18 11.05
N GLY A 233 9.39 -8.17 11.14
CA GLY A 233 9.75 -6.77 11.18
C GLY A 233 9.89 -6.10 9.81
N PHE A 234 10.38 -4.86 9.82
CA PHE A 234 10.53 -4.03 8.62
C PHE A 234 11.99 -3.95 8.20
N GLY A 235 12.20 -4.06 6.90
CA GLY A 235 13.47 -3.85 6.24
C GLY A 235 13.65 -2.43 5.72
N ASP A 236 14.85 -2.15 5.20
CA ASP A 236 15.19 -0.93 4.47
C ASP A 236 14.95 -1.05 2.94
N CYS A 237 14.46 -2.19 2.50
CA CYS A 237 14.19 -2.54 1.09
C CYS A 237 15.44 -2.83 0.25
N THR A 238 16.60 -3.04 0.89
CA THR A 238 17.88 -3.35 0.23
C THR A 238 18.44 -4.71 0.64
N GLU A 239 17.67 -5.50 1.42
CA GLU A 239 18.11 -6.79 1.90
C GLU A 239 18.44 -7.75 0.75
N SER A 240 19.53 -8.51 0.92
CA SER A 240 19.91 -9.56 -0.02
C SER A 240 19.15 -10.86 0.26
N GLY A 241 18.95 -11.67 -0.78
CA GLY A 241 18.47 -13.05 -0.66
C GLY A 241 17.02 -13.20 -0.17
N ASP A 242 16.83 -14.13 0.76
CA ASP A 242 15.53 -14.56 1.29
C ASP A 242 15.10 -13.85 2.57
N ALA A 243 15.73 -12.72 2.95
CA ALA A 243 15.37 -11.97 4.15
C ALA A 243 13.84 -11.80 4.31
N HIS A 244 13.27 -12.36 5.38
CA HIS A 244 11.82 -12.38 5.63
C HIS A 244 11.30 -11.04 6.17
N LEU A 245 11.84 -9.90 5.71
CA LEU A 245 11.42 -8.58 6.16
C LEU A 245 10.33 -7.97 5.28
N ILE A 246 9.53 -7.10 5.88
CA ILE A 246 8.56 -6.27 5.16
C ILE A 246 9.30 -5.07 4.56
N CYS A 247 9.26 -4.92 3.24
CA CYS A 247 9.70 -3.68 2.61
C CYS A 247 8.60 -2.62 2.69
N THR A 248 8.98 -1.43 3.15
CA THR A 248 8.08 -0.27 3.31
C THR A 248 7.97 0.61 2.06
N GLN A 249 8.72 0.28 0.99
CA GLN A 249 8.74 1.03 -0.26
C GLN A 249 7.99 0.28 -1.35
N LEU A 250 6.84 0.82 -1.76
CA LEU A 250 6.09 0.29 -2.91
C LEU A 250 6.87 0.42 -4.22
N ARG A 251 7.65 1.49 -4.37
CA ARG A 251 8.41 1.77 -5.59
C ARG A 251 9.89 1.79 -5.27
N GLN A 252 10.53 0.64 -5.46
CA GLN A 252 11.98 0.53 -5.39
C GLN A 252 12.60 1.20 -6.61
N GLU A 253 13.80 1.75 -6.44
CA GLU A 253 14.48 2.62 -7.40
C GLU A 253 14.66 1.97 -8.78
N VAL A 254 13.62 2.00 -9.60
CA VAL A 254 13.72 1.80 -11.05
C VAL A 254 14.38 3.08 -11.57
N ALA A 255 15.70 3.15 -11.38
CA ALA A 255 16.51 4.31 -11.69
C ALA A 255 16.44 4.64 -13.19
N SER A 256 16.39 5.95 -13.45
CA SER A 256 16.59 6.58 -14.76
C SER A 256 17.96 6.31 -15.33
#